data_AF-A0A821K129-F1
#
_entry.id   AF-A0A821K129-F1
#
_cell.length_a   1.000
_cell.length_b   1.000
_cell.length_c   1.000
_cell.angle_alpha   90.00
_cell.angle_beta   90.00
_cell.angle_gamma   90.00
#
_symmetry.space_group_name_H-M   'P 1'
#
loop_
_entity.id
_entity.type
_entity.pdbx_description
1 polymer ?
#
loop_
_entity_poly.entity_id
_entity_poly.type
_entity_poly.pdbx_seq_one_letter_code
_entity_poly.pdbx_strand_id
1 'polypeptide(L)'
;MHLSPYTCEHTQASEHENVDLVIPTKEQTLLEAYKQWRERADAKVCCDYGLHVAITHWNEQVAADMETLAKEQGVNSFKVYMAYSDSFMLHDDEIFQVFAKCREIGAIAMVHAENGLVIKELEKEMLKLGITGPEGHLLSRPEKARNNTEATYRVITIAEQTRCPLYVEHVTSKAAADKVQEARLQGQIVFGASNTASLGTDGSHYFNKCWRHGAIHVMSPPLRDDSTTGPYLMDCLANGSLSTTASDHCTFNG
;
A
#
# COMPACT_ATOMS: atom_id res chain seq x y z
N MET A 1 -16.10 -55.67 -2.35
CA MET A 1 -14.88 -54.86 -2.15
C MET A 1 -14.70 -54.05 -3.43
N HIS A 2 -15.35 -52.90 -3.63
CA HIS A 2 -15.26 -51.63 -2.90
C HIS A 2 -13.82 -51.11 -2.79
N LEU A 3 -13.41 -50.30 -3.79
CA LEU A 3 -12.61 -49.10 -3.59
C LEU A 3 -13.05 -48.04 -4.62
N SER A 4 -13.05 -46.80 -4.13
CA SER A 4 -13.79 -45.60 -4.53
C SER A 4 -13.23 -44.85 -5.74
N PRO A 5 -14.04 -44.04 -6.44
CA PRO A 5 -13.57 -42.94 -7.28
C PRO A 5 -13.58 -41.62 -6.48
N TYR A 6 -12.43 -40.97 -6.34
CA TYR A 6 -12.34 -39.55 -5.98
C TYR A 6 -11.12 -38.95 -6.67
N THR A 7 -11.32 -38.41 -7.87
CA THR A 7 -10.42 -37.40 -8.44
C THR A 7 -11.03 -36.04 -8.11
N CYS A 8 -10.39 -35.35 -7.17
CA CYS A 8 -10.69 -33.97 -6.79
C CYS A 8 -10.15 -33.05 -7.90
N GLU A 9 -11.03 -32.48 -8.72
CA GLU A 9 -10.72 -31.34 -9.57
C GLU A 9 -10.76 -30.07 -8.72
N HIS A 10 -9.61 -29.68 -8.19
CA HIS A 10 -9.36 -28.31 -7.73
C HIS A 10 -8.05 -27.82 -8.33
N THR A 11 -8.07 -27.49 -9.63
CA THR A 11 -7.16 -26.49 -10.17
C THR A 11 -7.69 -25.12 -9.75
N GLN A 12 -7.30 -24.64 -8.56
CA GLN A 12 -7.20 -23.21 -8.34
C GLN A 12 -6.06 -22.73 -9.24
N ALA A 13 -6.40 -22.29 -10.45
CA ALA A 13 -5.50 -21.44 -11.21
C ALA A 13 -5.27 -20.21 -10.32
N SER A 14 -4.05 -20.01 -9.83
CA SER A 14 -3.64 -18.72 -9.32
C SER A 14 -3.63 -17.78 -10.52
N GLU A 15 -4.75 -17.11 -10.77
CA GLU A 15 -4.84 -16.04 -11.76
C GLU A 15 -3.87 -14.94 -11.33
N HIS A 16 -2.73 -14.87 -12.03
CA HIS A 16 -1.75 -13.82 -11.84
C HIS A 16 -2.27 -12.55 -12.54
N GLU A 17 -3.27 -11.90 -11.96
CA GLU A 17 -3.77 -10.62 -12.45
C GLU A 17 -2.85 -9.49 -11.98
N ASN A 18 -2.45 -8.62 -12.90
CA ASN A 18 -1.71 -7.40 -12.56
C ASN A 18 -2.73 -6.31 -12.22
N VAL A 19 -2.69 -5.75 -11.00
CA VAL A 19 -3.56 -4.63 -10.63
C VAL A 19 -2.72 -3.39 -10.45
N ASP A 20 -2.87 -2.43 -11.37
CA ASP A 20 -2.11 -1.18 -11.38
C ASP A 20 -2.91 -0.06 -10.68
N LEU A 21 -2.24 1.04 -10.37
CA LEU A 21 -2.83 2.18 -9.66
C LEU A 21 -3.01 3.39 -10.57
N VAL A 22 -4.26 3.80 -10.76
CA VAL A 22 -4.60 5.09 -11.35
C VAL A 22 -4.31 6.20 -10.36
N ILE A 23 -3.48 7.17 -10.74
CA ILE A 23 -3.17 8.36 -9.93
C ILE A 23 -3.61 9.62 -10.69
N PRO A 24 -4.69 10.32 -10.28
CA PRO A 24 -5.13 11.54 -10.94
C PRO A 24 -4.14 12.69 -10.71
N THR A 25 -4.00 13.59 -11.69
CA THR A 25 -3.36 14.90 -11.44
C THR A 25 -4.30 15.81 -10.66
N LYS A 26 -3.80 16.95 -10.16
CA LYS A 26 -4.61 17.90 -9.36
C LYS A 26 -5.79 18.49 -10.13
N GLU A 27 -5.70 18.52 -11.45
CA GLU A 27 -6.67 19.13 -12.35
C GLU A 27 -7.66 18.11 -12.96
N GLN A 28 -7.44 16.82 -12.74
CA GLN A 28 -8.23 15.75 -13.35
C GLN A 28 -9.28 15.20 -12.40
N THR A 29 -10.44 14.84 -12.95
CA THR A 29 -11.42 13.98 -12.27
C THR A 29 -10.90 12.53 -12.19
N LEU A 30 -11.48 11.70 -11.32
CA LEU A 30 -11.06 10.30 -11.23
C LEU A 30 -11.41 9.53 -12.51
N LEU A 31 -12.55 9.87 -13.13
CA LEU A 31 -13.02 9.24 -14.36
C LEU A 31 -12.10 9.54 -15.55
N GLU A 32 -11.62 10.78 -15.68
CA GLU A 32 -10.65 11.15 -16.71
C GLU A 32 -9.32 10.41 -16.54
N ALA A 33 -8.81 10.36 -15.31
CA ALA A 33 -7.57 9.65 -15.00
C ALA A 33 -7.70 8.14 -15.27
N TYR A 34 -8.81 7.54 -14.86
CA TYR A 34 -9.12 6.12 -15.10
C TYR A 34 -9.15 5.82 -16.61
N LYS A 35 -9.87 6.63 -17.39
CA LYS A 35 -9.96 6.46 -18.85
C LYS A 35 -8.60 6.56 -19.52
N GLN A 36 -7.78 7.53 -19.13
CA GLN A 36 -6.42 7.67 -19.67
C GLN A 36 -5.51 6.49 -19.29
N TRP A 37 -5.69 5.90 -18.11
CA TRP A 37 -4.97 4.68 -17.72
C TRP A 37 -5.40 3.48 -18.57
N ARG A 38 -6.71 3.28 -18.73
CA ARG A 38 -7.29 2.23 -19.59
C ARG A 38 -6.81 2.34 -21.02
N GLU A 39 -6.89 3.52 -21.64
CA GLU A 39 -6.44 3.76 -23.03
C GLU A 39 -4.96 3.41 -23.23
N ARG A 40 -4.10 3.68 -22.24
CA ARG A 40 -2.67 3.34 -22.31
C ARG A 40 -2.42 1.85 -22.12
N ALA A 41 -3.15 1.21 -21.21
CA ALA A 41 -2.98 -0.19 -20.84
C ALA A 41 -3.58 -1.14 -21.88
N ASP A 42 -4.84 -0.92 -22.32
CA ASP A 42 -5.57 -1.76 -23.28
C ASP A 42 -4.78 -1.98 -24.59
N ALA A 43 -3.93 -1.02 -24.97
CA ALA A 43 -3.10 -1.10 -26.18
C ALA A 43 -1.79 -1.89 -26.01
N LYS A 44 -1.39 -2.25 -24.78
CA LYS A 44 -0.02 -2.73 -24.48
C LYS A 44 0.07 -3.95 -23.57
N VAL A 45 -0.94 -4.20 -22.74
CA VAL A 45 -0.90 -5.32 -21.78
C VAL A 45 -0.78 -6.65 -22.52
N CYS A 46 0.01 -7.55 -21.94
CA CYS A 46 0.24 -8.90 -22.46
C CYS A 46 -0.46 -9.98 -21.62
N CYS A 47 -1.22 -9.55 -20.61
CA CYS A 47 -1.96 -10.38 -19.66
C CYS A 47 -3.19 -9.60 -19.17
N ASP A 48 -4.09 -10.27 -18.48
CA ASP A 48 -5.22 -9.63 -17.82
C ASP A 48 -4.74 -8.66 -16.74
N TYR A 49 -5.53 -7.61 -16.52
CA TYR A 49 -5.20 -6.58 -15.55
C TYR A 49 -6.44 -5.94 -14.94
N GLY A 50 -6.29 -5.42 -13.72
CA GLY A 50 -7.27 -4.58 -13.03
C GLY A 50 -6.69 -3.21 -12.71
N LEU A 51 -7.52 -2.32 -12.15
CA LEU A 51 -7.10 -0.98 -11.73
C LEU A 51 -7.65 -0.63 -10.34
N HIS A 52 -6.76 -0.25 -9.44
CA HIS A 52 -7.06 0.54 -8.25
C HIS A 52 -7.13 2.02 -8.63
N VAL A 53 -7.84 2.84 -7.85
CA VAL A 53 -7.87 4.30 -8.07
C VAL A 53 -7.45 5.05 -6.81
N ALA A 54 -6.43 5.90 -6.93
CA ALA A 54 -5.96 6.75 -5.85
C ALA A 54 -6.89 7.93 -5.60
N ILE A 55 -7.20 8.17 -4.33
CA ILE A 55 -7.90 9.36 -3.85
C ILE A 55 -6.86 10.30 -3.24
N THR A 56 -6.57 11.40 -3.95
CA THR A 56 -5.53 12.37 -3.58
C THR A 56 -6.09 13.65 -2.97
N HIS A 57 -7.42 13.79 -2.93
CA HIS A 57 -8.17 14.86 -2.28
C HIS A 57 -9.62 14.39 -2.08
N TRP A 58 -10.40 15.08 -1.22
CA TRP A 58 -11.81 14.75 -1.00
C TRP A 58 -12.78 15.90 -1.33
N ASN A 59 -13.86 15.59 -2.06
CA ASN A 59 -15.03 16.45 -2.25
C ASN A 59 -16.23 15.60 -2.78
N GLU A 60 -17.40 16.21 -2.93
CA GLU A 60 -18.61 15.54 -3.43
C GLU A 60 -18.46 14.98 -4.86
N GLN A 61 -17.67 15.62 -5.71
CA GLN A 61 -17.41 15.12 -7.06
C GLN A 61 -16.60 13.82 -7.02
N VAL A 62 -15.56 13.76 -6.17
CA VAL A 62 -14.77 12.54 -5.91
C VAL A 62 -15.67 11.41 -5.42
N ALA A 63 -16.60 11.69 -4.51
CA ALA A 63 -17.56 10.70 -4.02
C ALA A 63 -18.46 10.16 -5.15
N ALA A 64 -18.97 11.03 -6.02
CA ALA A 64 -19.77 10.64 -7.18
C ALA A 64 -18.98 9.83 -8.23
N ASP A 65 -17.72 10.22 -8.46
CA ASP A 65 -16.82 9.50 -9.36
C ASP A 65 -16.51 8.10 -8.82
N MET A 66 -16.23 7.95 -7.51
CA MET A 66 -16.01 6.64 -6.88
C MET A 66 -17.21 5.70 -7.08
N GLU A 67 -18.43 6.22 -6.95
CA GLU A 67 -19.64 5.43 -7.16
C GLU A 67 -19.79 4.98 -8.61
N THR A 68 -19.49 5.88 -9.56
CA THR A 68 -19.51 5.57 -11.00
C THR A 68 -18.46 4.52 -11.34
N LEU A 69 -17.24 4.67 -10.83
CA LEU A 69 -16.13 3.71 -11.02
C LEU A 69 -16.50 2.32 -10.49
N ALA A 70 -17.14 2.25 -9.32
CA ALA A 70 -17.56 0.99 -8.72
C ALA A 70 -18.71 0.31 -9.46
N LYS A 71 -19.74 1.06 -9.84
CA LYS A 71 -20.94 0.50 -10.45
C LYS A 71 -20.79 0.21 -11.94
N GLU A 72 -20.03 1.03 -12.66
CA GLU A 72 -20.01 1.01 -14.13
C GLU A 72 -18.66 0.58 -14.71
N GLN A 73 -17.55 0.74 -13.97
CA GLN A 73 -16.19 0.50 -14.49
C GLN A 73 -15.47 -0.68 -13.82
N GLY A 74 -16.13 -1.38 -12.89
CA GLY A 74 -15.59 -2.57 -12.24
C GLY A 74 -14.50 -2.31 -11.19
N VAL A 75 -14.33 -1.07 -10.73
CA VAL A 75 -13.32 -0.72 -9.71
C VAL A 75 -13.87 -0.93 -8.31
N ASN A 76 -13.31 -1.85 -7.54
CA ASN A 76 -13.77 -2.16 -6.18
C ASN A 76 -12.75 -1.79 -5.09
N SER A 77 -11.74 -0.98 -5.41
CA SER A 77 -10.61 -0.71 -4.53
C SER A 77 -10.06 0.71 -4.73
N PHE A 78 -9.96 1.47 -3.63
CA PHE A 78 -9.56 2.88 -3.64
C PHE A 78 -8.42 3.12 -2.66
N LYS A 79 -7.35 3.78 -3.12
CA LYS A 79 -6.12 3.97 -2.34
C LYS A 79 -6.00 5.39 -1.79
N VAL A 80 -5.72 5.51 -0.51
CA VAL A 80 -5.40 6.79 0.15
C VAL A 80 -3.96 6.82 0.64
N TYR A 81 -3.43 8.01 0.84
CA TYR A 81 -2.08 8.23 1.36
C TYR A 81 -2.13 9.00 2.66
N MET A 82 -1.41 8.51 3.68
CA MET A 82 -1.14 9.26 4.92
C MET A 82 0.20 9.98 4.89
N ALA A 83 1.00 9.72 3.84
CA ALA A 83 2.29 10.32 3.57
C ALA A 83 2.21 11.28 2.37
N TYR A 84 3.36 11.87 2.00
CA TYR A 84 3.46 12.84 0.90
C TYR A 84 2.64 14.12 1.15
N SER A 85 2.95 14.80 2.26
CA SER A 85 2.22 15.96 2.80
C SER A 85 2.00 17.13 1.83
N ASP A 86 2.82 17.23 0.78
CA ASP A 86 2.75 18.32 -0.19
C ASP A 86 2.00 17.92 -1.49
N SER A 87 1.58 16.66 -1.61
CA SER A 87 0.95 16.13 -2.83
C SER A 87 -0.29 15.28 -2.62
N PHE A 88 -0.19 14.15 -1.91
CA PHE A 88 -1.24 13.12 -1.89
C PHE A 88 -1.85 12.88 -0.51
N MET A 89 -1.24 13.42 0.54
CA MET A 89 -1.65 13.17 1.92
C MET A 89 -3.08 13.65 2.15
N LEU A 90 -3.94 12.75 2.64
CA LEU A 90 -5.24 13.08 3.18
C LEU A 90 -5.18 13.29 4.69
N HIS A 91 -6.03 14.17 5.20
CA HIS A 91 -6.28 14.32 6.62
C HIS A 91 -7.24 13.24 7.14
N ASP A 92 -7.26 13.04 8.46
CA ASP A 92 -8.05 11.95 9.08
C ASP A 92 -9.55 12.09 8.81
N ASP A 93 -10.07 13.32 8.71
CA ASP A 93 -11.45 13.60 8.36
C ASP A 93 -11.76 13.22 6.90
N GLU A 94 -10.86 13.52 5.97
CA GLU A 94 -10.99 13.09 4.56
C GLU A 94 -10.92 11.56 4.43
N ILE A 95 -9.96 10.91 5.10
CA ILE A 95 -9.83 9.45 5.13
C ILE A 95 -11.12 8.81 5.68
N PHE A 96 -11.70 9.37 6.74
CA PHE A 96 -12.97 8.91 7.28
C PHE A 96 -14.08 8.96 6.24
N GLN A 97 -14.19 10.06 5.49
CA GLN A 97 -15.22 10.18 4.44
C GLN A 97 -14.99 9.20 3.28
N VAL A 98 -13.74 9.03 2.83
CA VAL A 98 -13.39 8.03 1.81
C VAL A 98 -13.78 6.62 2.27
N PHE A 99 -13.49 6.27 3.52
CA PHE A 99 -13.78 4.93 4.05
C PHE A 99 -15.28 4.71 4.21
N ALA A 100 -16.02 5.73 4.65
CA ALA A 100 -17.47 5.69 4.68
C ALA A 100 -18.06 5.45 3.28
N LYS A 101 -17.54 6.15 2.25
CA LYS A 101 -17.97 5.95 0.86
C LYS A 101 -17.59 4.57 0.32
N CYS A 102 -16.38 4.08 0.60
CA CYS A 102 -15.96 2.72 0.23
C CYS A 102 -16.93 1.67 0.78
N ARG A 103 -17.31 1.78 2.06
CA ARG A 103 -18.32 0.90 2.67
C ARG A 103 -19.67 1.00 1.97
N GLU A 104 -20.13 2.20 1.65
CA GLU A 104 -21.42 2.43 0.98
C GLU A 104 -21.48 1.74 -0.39
N ILE A 105 -20.41 1.84 -1.18
CA ILE A 105 -20.36 1.31 -2.55
C ILE A 105 -19.85 -0.14 -2.63
N GLY A 106 -19.53 -0.77 -1.48
CA GLY A 106 -19.03 -2.14 -1.44
C GLY A 106 -17.58 -2.30 -1.93
N ALA A 107 -16.76 -1.27 -1.78
CA ALA A 107 -15.34 -1.27 -2.13
C ALA A 107 -14.44 -1.47 -0.91
N ILE A 108 -13.20 -1.90 -1.14
CA ILE A 108 -12.14 -1.97 -0.14
C ILE A 108 -11.31 -0.69 -0.13
N ALA A 109 -11.01 -0.17 1.06
CA ALA A 109 -10.10 0.94 1.22
C ALA A 109 -8.65 0.43 1.32
N MET A 110 -7.75 0.98 0.51
CA MET A 110 -6.32 0.70 0.53
C MET A 110 -5.57 1.89 1.10
N VAL A 111 -4.47 1.66 1.81
CA VAL A 111 -3.71 2.75 2.42
C VAL A 111 -2.20 2.56 2.34
N HIS A 112 -1.52 3.63 1.92
CA HIS A 112 -0.12 3.86 2.24
C HIS A 112 -0.01 4.51 3.64
N ALA A 113 0.38 3.72 4.64
CA ALA A 113 0.33 4.11 6.05
C ALA A 113 1.71 4.55 6.59
N GLU A 114 2.10 5.81 6.34
CA GLU A 114 3.16 6.48 7.10
C GLU A 114 2.66 7.87 7.54
N ASN A 115 3.06 8.34 8.70
CA ASN A 115 2.79 9.68 9.20
C ASN A 115 3.60 10.73 8.41
N GLY A 116 2.98 11.29 7.38
CA GLY A 116 3.61 12.24 6.47
C GLY A 116 4.13 13.52 7.13
N LEU A 117 3.46 14.01 8.20
CA LEU A 117 3.91 15.21 8.92
C LEU A 117 5.22 14.97 9.65
N VAL A 118 5.36 13.82 10.31
CA VAL A 118 6.60 13.42 10.98
C VAL A 118 7.71 13.18 9.95
N ILE A 119 7.40 12.50 8.83
CA ILE A 119 8.38 12.31 7.74
C ILE A 119 8.94 13.65 7.28
N LYS A 120 8.07 14.63 7.02
CA LYS A 120 8.49 15.95 6.53
C LYS A 120 9.48 16.64 7.47
N GLU A 121 9.25 16.57 8.77
CA GLU A 121 10.17 17.17 9.76
C GLU A 121 11.49 16.41 9.85
N LEU A 122 11.46 15.08 9.82
CA LEU A 122 12.68 14.26 9.85
C LEU A 122 13.50 14.40 8.56
N GLU A 123 12.87 14.54 7.39
CA GLU A 123 13.57 14.84 6.13
C GLU A 123 14.29 16.19 6.20
N LYS A 124 13.64 17.23 6.73
CA LYS A 124 14.28 18.52 6.97
C LYS A 124 15.46 18.39 7.94
N GLU A 125 15.34 17.57 8.97
CA GLU A 125 16.41 17.33 9.93
C GLU A 125 17.62 16.63 9.28
N MET A 126 17.39 15.55 8.51
CA MET A 126 18.47 14.84 7.81
C MET A 126 19.24 15.78 6.87
N LEU A 127 18.51 16.61 6.10
CA LEU A 127 19.12 17.60 5.22
C LEU A 127 19.90 18.67 6.00
N LYS A 128 19.40 19.14 7.15
CA LYS A 128 20.14 20.09 8.02
C LYS A 128 21.43 19.49 8.58
N LEU A 129 21.45 18.19 8.83
CA LEU A 129 22.65 17.45 9.26
C LEU A 129 23.61 17.15 8.09
N GLY A 130 23.27 17.54 6.85
CA GLY A 130 24.08 17.28 5.66
C GLY A 130 23.96 15.85 5.14
N ILE A 131 22.98 15.07 5.62
CA ILE A 131 22.73 13.70 5.18
C ILE A 131 21.84 13.78 3.93
N THR A 132 22.46 13.64 2.76
CA THR A 132 21.81 13.76 1.44
C THR A 132 21.89 12.49 0.60
N GLY A 133 22.53 11.43 1.11
CA GLY A 133 22.59 10.14 0.46
C GLY A 133 21.32 9.29 0.68
N PRO A 134 21.22 8.12 0.03
CA PRO A 134 20.09 7.20 0.17
C PRO A 134 19.80 6.78 1.61
N GLU A 135 20.83 6.72 2.47
CA GLU A 135 20.69 6.45 3.90
C GLU A 135 19.79 7.47 4.62
N GLY A 136 19.79 8.72 4.16
CA GLY A 136 18.91 9.76 4.69
C GLY A 136 17.42 9.42 4.54
N HIS A 137 17.06 8.66 3.51
CA HIS A 137 15.67 8.23 3.25
C HIS A 137 15.15 7.24 4.29
N LEU A 138 15.99 6.27 4.69
CA LEU A 138 15.68 5.34 5.78
C LEU A 138 15.64 6.09 7.12
N LEU A 139 16.63 6.97 7.36
CA LEU A 139 16.76 7.71 8.61
C LEU A 139 15.63 8.72 8.84
N SER A 140 15.02 9.26 7.78
CA SER A 140 13.85 10.14 7.89
C SER A 140 12.52 9.40 8.10
N ARG A 141 12.53 8.06 8.01
CA ARG A 141 11.35 7.19 8.18
C ARG A 141 11.65 5.99 9.10
N PRO A 142 12.28 6.17 10.28
CA PRO A 142 12.83 5.04 11.00
C PRO A 142 11.72 4.23 11.69
N GLU A 143 11.84 2.90 11.66
CA GLU A 143 10.90 2.00 12.34
C GLU A 143 10.87 2.27 13.85
N LYS A 144 12.01 2.62 14.44
CA LYS A 144 12.12 3.00 15.86
C LYS A 144 11.31 4.26 16.22
N ALA A 145 11.11 5.19 15.28
CA ALA A 145 10.22 6.32 15.49
C ALA A 145 8.73 5.96 15.35
N ARG A 146 8.43 4.66 15.13
CA ARG A 146 7.08 4.10 15.06
C ARG A 146 6.18 4.79 14.04
N ASN A 147 6.75 5.47 13.05
CA ASN A 147 6.00 6.30 12.12
C ASN A 147 4.99 5.46 11.31
N ASN A 148 5.46 4.41 10.64
CA ASN A 148 4.60 3.46 9.92
C ASN A 148 3.64 2.70 10.87
N THR A 149 4.08 2.38 12.10
CA THR A 149 3.24 1.72 13.11
C THR A 149 2.10 2.62 13.61
N GLU A 150 2.36 3.89 13.86
CA GLU A 150 1.38 4.89 14.31
C GLU A 150 0.33 5.09 13.23
N ALA A 151 0.76 5.34 11.99
CA ALA A 151 -0.16 5.51 10.87
C ALA A 151 -1.00 4.26 10.63
N THR A 152 -0.40 3.07 10.71
CA THR A 152 -1.12 1.78 10.59
C THR A 152 -2.17 1.64 11.70
N TYR A 153 -1.83 1.92 12.95
CA TYR A 153 -2.77 1.88 14.06
C TYR A 153 -3.91 2.90 13.90
N ARG A 154 -3.57 4.14 13.51
CA ARG A 154 -4.54 5.22 13.32
C ARG A 154 -5.54 4.90 12.21
N VAL A 155 -5.08 4.41 11.05
CA VAL A 155 -5.99 4.09 9.94
C VAL A 155 -6.85 2.86 10.23
N ILE A 156 -6.32 1.85 10.95
CA ILE A 156 -7.11 0.73 11.48
C ILE A 156 -8.24 1.25 12.37
N THR A 157 -7.94 2.19 13.26
CA THR A 157 -8.95 2.81 14.14
C THR A 157 -10.04 3.54 13.34
N ILE A 158 -9.66 4.28 12.28
CA ILE A 158 -10.63 4.97 11.41
C ILE A 158 -11.49 3.96 10.63
N ALA A 159 -10.89 2.88 10.12
CA ALA A 159 -11.59 1.81 9.42
C ALA A 159 -12.61 1.10 10.33
N GLU A 160 -12.28 0.88 11.59
CA GLU A 160 -13.20 0.34 12.59
C GLU A 160 -14.43 1.25 12.79
N GLN A 161 -14.22 2.56 12.96
CA GLN A 161 -15.32 3.52 13.17
C GLN A 161 -16.26 3.59 11.96
N THR A 162 -15.70 3.49 10.74
CA THR A 162 -16.48 3.51 9.50
C THR A 162 -17.07 2.14 9.14
N ARG A 163 -16.57 1.06 9.75
CA ARG A 163 -16.84 -0.35 9.39
C ARG A 163 -16.47 -0.68 7.95
N CYS A 164 -15.43 -0.02 7.44
CA CYS A 164 -14.90 -0.26 6.10
C CYS A 164 -13.84 -1.38 6.15
N PRO A 165 -13.86 -2.36 5.23
CA PRO A 165 -12.73 -3.27 5.09
C PRO A 165 -11.48 -2.51 4.65
N LEU A 166 -10.36 -2.78 5.32
CA LEU A 166 -9.10 -2.06 5.12
C LEU A 166 -8.01 -2.99 4.58
N TYR A 167 -7.23 -2.49 3.64
CA TYR A 167 -6.04 -3.14 3.09
C TYR A 167 -4.81 -2.25 3.29
N VAL A 168 -3.90 -2.65 4.16
CA VAL A 168 -2.64 -1.93 4.42
C VAL A 168 -1.59 -2.39 3.42
N GLU A 169 -1.20 -1.51 2.49
CA GLU A 169 -0.22 -1.83 1.45
C GLU A 169 1.21 -1.85 2.00
N HIS A 170 2.09 -2.55 1.25
CA HIS A 170 3.55 -2.58 1.38
C HIS A 170 4.03 -2.47 2.84
N VAL A 171 3.58 -3.39 3.70
CA VAL A 171 4.02 -3.53 5.09
C VAL A 171 5.48 -3.98 5.08
N THR A 172 6.37 -3.05 5.41
CA THR A 172 7.82 -3.29 5.43
C THR A 172 8.39 -3.50 6.84
N SER A 173 7.63 -3.22 7.91
CA SER A 173 8.11 -3.28 9.30
C SER A 173 7.40 -4.35 10.12
N LYS A 174 8.11 -4.93 11.10
CA LYS A 174 7.53 -5.92 12.01
C LYS A 174 6.44 -5.28 12.87
N ALA A 175 6.72 -4.10 13.39
CA ALA A 175 5.79 -3.40 14.26
C ALA A 175 4.47 -3.02 13.56
N ALA A 176 4.48 -2.72 12.26
CA ALA A 176 3.24 -2.52 11.50
C ALA A 176 2.51 -3.84 11.22
N ALA A 177 3.24 -4.92 10.90
CA ALA A 177 2.66 -6.25 10.76
C ALA A 177 1.95 -6.70 12.05
N ASP A 178 2.54 -6.42 13.22
CA ASP A 178 1.94 -6.71 14.53
C ASP A 178 0.62 -5.97 14.74
N LYS A 179 0.51 -4.71 14.25
CA LYS A 179 -0.72 -3.94 14.36
C LYS A 179 -1.83 -4.48 13.46
N VAL A 180 -1.48 -4.93 12.26
CA VAL A 180 -2.42 -5.65 11.38
C VAL A 180 -2.88 -6.95 12.04
N GLN A 181 -1.95 -7.72 12.61
CA GLN A 181 -2.27 -8.97 13.31
C GLN A 181 -3.19 -8.72 14.51
N GLU A 182 -2.89 -7.74 15.35
CA GLU A 182 -3.70 -7.38 16.52
C GLU A 182 -5.14 -7.02 16.13
N ALA A 183 -5.31 -6.17 15.11
CA ALA A 183 -6.63 -5.78 14.62
C ALA A 183 -7.43 -6.99 14.10
N ARG A 184 -6.77 -7.90 13.38
CA ARG A 184 -7.39 -9.14 12.89
C ARG A 184 -7.82 -10.06 14.05
N LEU A 185 -6.97 -10.21 15.08
CA LEU A 185 -7.31 -10.99 16.27
C LEU A 185 -8.48 -10.39 17.06
N GLN A 186 -8.68 -9.08 16.98
CA GLN A 186 -9.85 -8.38 17.53
C GLN A 186 -11.11 -8.49 16.65
N GLY A 187 -11.04 -9.19 15.52
CA GLY A 187 -12.17 -9.41 14.61
C GLY A 187 -12.41 -8.28 13.61
N GLN A 188 -11.50 -7.32 13.49
CA GLN A 188 -11.59 -6.28 12.48
C GLN A 188 -11.28 -6.85 11.08
N ILE A 189 -11.93 -6.29 10.06
CA ILE A 189 -11.74 -6.69 8.66
C ILE A 189 -10.54 -5.92 8.08
N VAL A 190 -9.34 -6.34 8.46
CA VAL A 190 -8.07 -5.75 8.02
C VAL A 190 -7.24 -6.80 7.30
N PHE A 191 -6.73 -6.43 6.14
CA PHE A 191 -5.76 -7.19 5.35
C PHE A 191 -4.45 -6.41 5.32
N GLY A 192 -3.33 -7.12 5.32
CA GLY A 192 -2.01 -6.52 5.16
C GLY A 192 -1.25 -7.19 4.02
N ALA A 193 -0.56 -6.39 3.23
CA ALA A 193 0.25 -6.86 2.11
C ALA A 193 1.71 -6.50 2.33
N SER A 194 2.61 -7.47 2.25
CA SER A 194 4.04 -7.15 2.16
C SER A 194 4.46 -6.99 0.70
N ASN A 195 5.62 -6.37 0.47
CA ASN A 195 6.19 -6.26 -0.87
C ASN A 195 7.37 -7.23 -1.07
N THR A 196 7.59 -7.68 -2.31
CA THR A 196 8.65 -8.66 -2.63
C THR A 196 10.03 -8.17 -2.23
N ALA A 197 10.29 -6.86 -2.30
CA ALA A 197 11.56 -6.28 -1.86
C ALA A 197 11.79 -6.46 -0.34
N SER A 198 10.78 -6.23 0.50
CA SER A 198 10.88 -6.39 1.96
C SER A 198 10.98 -7.84 2.40
N LEU A 199 10.50 -8.77 1.58
CA LEU A 199 10.62 -10.22 1.82
C LEU A 199 11.99 -10.75 1.37
N GLY A 200 12.55 -10.20 0.29
CA GLY A 200 13.74 -10.72 -0.37
C GLY A 200 15.04 -9.97 -0.04
N THR A 201 14.97 -8.75 0.49
CA THR A 201 16.13 -7.93 0.81
C THR A 201 15.88 -7.02 2.02
N ASP A 202 16.87 -6.21 2.39
CA ASP A 202 16.85 -5.36 3.57
C ASP A 202 17.46 -3.95 3.30
N GLY A 203 17.31 -3.08 4.30
CA GLY A 203 17.76 -1.69 4.25
C GLY A 203 19.28 -1.49 4.38
N SER A 204 20.08 -2.55 4.54
CA SER A 204 21.54 -2.40 4.61
C SER A 204 22.12 -1.81 3.31
N HIS A 205 21.41 -2.00 2.19
CA HIS A 205 21.79 -1.46 0.89
C HIS A 205 21.82 0.08 0.82
N TYR A 206 21.07 0.79 1.68
CA TYR A 206 21.11 2.26 1.72
C TYR A 206 22.48 2.81 2.13
N PHE A 207 23.26 2.04 2.88
CA PHE A 207 24.59 2.42 3.37
C PHE A 207 25.73 1.96 2.45
N ASN A 208 25.41 1.52 1.22
CA ASN A 208 26.42 1.09 0.27
C ASN A 208 27.32 2.26 -0.16
N LYS A 209 28.63 2.02 -0.27
CA LYS A 209 29.61 3.02 -0.74
C LYS A 209 29.31 3.52 -2.15
N CYS A 210 28.71 2.69 -2.99
CA CYS A 210 28.22 3.06 -4.30
C CYS A 210 26.85 3.74 -4.15
N TRP A 211 26.83 5.06 -4.34
CA TRP A 211 25.59 5.85 -4.27
C TRP A 211 24.48 5.26 -5.15
N ARG A 212 24.81 4.84 -6.39
CA ARG A 212 23.85 4.24 -7.32
C ARG A 212 23.22 2.97 -6.75
N HIS A 213 24.00 2.14 -6.04
CA HIS A 213 23.47 0.94 -5.39
C HIS A 213 22.47 1.29 -4.30
N GLY A 214 22.78 2.28 -3.46
CA GLY A 214 21.83 2.73 -2.43
C GLY A 214 20.57 3.33 -3.05
N ALA A 215 20.72 4.15 -4.10
CA ALA A 215 19.62 4.84 -4.76
C ALA A 215 18.60 3.88 -5.40
N ILE A 216 19.03 2.76 -6.00
CA ILE A 216 18.10 1.79 -6.61
C ILE A 216 17.23 1.02 -5.60
N HIS A 217 17.55 1.08 -4.30
CA HIS A 217 16.75 0.46 -3.23
C HIS A 217 15.78 1.45 -2.58
N VAL A 218 15.80 2.73 -2.98
CA VAL A 218 14.94 3.77 -2.39
C VAL A 218 13.49 3.51 -2.79
N MET A 219 12.65 3.25 -1.78
CA MET A 219 11.20 3.10 -1.89
C MET A 219 10.53 3.53 -0.57
N SER A 220 9.21 3.74 -0.58
CA SER A 220 8.47 4.19 0.61
C SER A 220 7.27 3.27 0.87
N PRO A 221 7.12 2.70 2.08
CA PRO A 221 8.04 2.77 3.22
C PRO A 221 9.41 2.14 2.89
N PRO A 222 10.51 2.58 3.52
CA PRO A 222 11.83 2.04 3.22
C PRO A 222 11.95 0.58 3.65
N LEU A 223 12.89 -0.12 3.02
CA LEU A 223 13.38 -1.42 3.50
C LEU A 223 14.00 -1.24 4.90
N ARG A 224 13.76 -2.18 5.81
CA ARG A 224 14.27 -2.08 7.18
C ARG A 224 15.66 -2.68 7.25
N ASP A 225 16.56 -2.02 7.97
CA ASP A 225 17.96 -2.45 8.16
C ASP A 225 18.10 -3.63 9.14
N ASP A 226 17.05 -3.95 9.90
CA ASP A 226 16.97 -5.19 10.65
C ASP A 226 16.80 -6.38 9.70
N SER A 227 17.87 -7.18 9.54
CA SER A 227 17.93 -8.36 8.69
C SER A 227 16.93 -9.47 9.05
N THR A 228 16.35 -9.41 10.25
CA THR A 228 15.30 -10.37 10.67
C THR A 228 13.90 -9.94 10.26
N THR A 229 13.74 -8.79 9.59
CA THR A 229 12.45 -8.27 9.11
C THR A 229 11.85 -9.13 7.99
N GLY A 230 12.61 -9.42 6.93
CA GLY A 230 12.13 -10.25 5.83
C GLY A 230 11.62 -11.63 6.29
N PRO A 231 12.40 -12.41 7.06
CA PRO A 231 11.94 -13.67 7.65
C PRO A 231 10.67 -13.52 8.49
N TYR A 232 10.57 -12.47 9.32
CA TYR A 232 9.38 -12.23 10.13
C TYR A 232 8.13 -11.95 9.29
N LEU A 233 8.26 -11.15 8.23
CA LEU A 233 7.16 -10.87 7.30
C LEU A 233 6.73 -12.13 6.54
N MET A 234 7.68 -13.02 6.21
CA MET A 234 7.38 -14.35 5.64
C MET A 234 6.63 -15.23 6.62
N ASP A 235 7.00 -15.25 7.90
CA ASP A 235 6.25 -15.98 8.94
C ASP A 235 4.83 -15.43 9.09
N CYS A 236 4.65 -14.11 9.05
CA CYS A 236 3.35 -13.45 9.06
C CYS A 236 2.48 -13.80 7.84
N LEU A 237 3.09 -14.00 6.67
CA LEU A 237 2.38 -14.50 5.49
C LEU A 237 1.98 -15.97 5.67
N ALA A 238 2.91 -16.80 6.15
CA ALA A 238 2.68 -18.23 6.36
C ALA A 238 1.58 -18.51 7.41
N ASN A 239 1.47 -17.66 8.44
CA ASN A 239 0.47 -17.80 9.49
C ASN A 239 -0.84 -17.01 9.23
N GLY A 240 -0.95 -16.30 8.10
CA GLY A 240 -2.15 -15.55 7.72
C GLY A 240 -2.37 -14.22 8.46
N SER A 241 -1.37 -13.72 9.18
CA SER A 241 -1.37 -12.37 9.78
C SER A 241 -1.26 -11.30 8.70
N LEU A 242 -0.41 -11.53 7.69
CA LEU A 242 -0.43 -10.83 6.41
C LEU A 242 -1.13 -11.72 5.38
N SER A 243 -1.85 -11.10 4.44
CA SER A 243 -2.80 -11.79 3.56
C SER A 243 -2.28 -11.95 2.14
N THR A 244 -1.46 -11.02 1.65
CA THR A 244 -1.05 -10.96 0.25
C THR A 244 0.38 -10.44 0.10
N THR A 245 0.93 -10.63 -1.10
CA THR A 245 2.22 -10.07 -1.51
C THR A 245 2.07 -9.33 -2.82
N ALA A 246 2.70 -8.16 -2.96
CA ALA A 246 2.75 -7.39 -4.20
C ALA A 246 4.19 -6.98 -4.52
N SER A 247 4.50 -6.59 -5.75
CA SER A 247 5.84 -6.11 -6.10
C SER A 247 6.05 -4.63 -5.83
N ASP A 248 4.97 -3.83 -5.81
CA ASP A 248 5.04 -2.36 -5.84
C ASP A 248 5.99 -1.87 -6.96
N HIS A 249 5.77 -2.40 -8.18
CA HIS A 249 6.73 -2.26 -9.27
C HIS A 249 6.70 -0.83 -9.84
N CYS A 250 7.62 0.01 -9.36
CA CYS A 250 7.79 1.40 -9.78
C CYS A 250 9.26 1.66 -10.11
N THR A 251 9.67 1.38 -11.35
CA THR A 251 11.07 1.43 -11.76
C THR A 251 11.48 2.75 -12.38
N PHE A 252 12.63 3.27 -11.98
CA PHE A 252 13.25 4.48 -12.54
C PHE A 252 14.59 4.12 -13.20
N ASN A 253 14.95 4.84 -14.26
CA ASN A 253 16.32 4.80 -14.75
C ASN A 253 17.22 5.61 -13.80
N GLY A 254 18.46 5.14 -13.64
CA GLY A 254 19.48 5.79 -12.79
C GLY A 254 20.76 6.07 -13.54
#